data_AF-A0A8T2Y3P7-F1
#
_entry.id   AF-A0A8T2Y3P7-F1
#
_cell.length_a   1.000
_cell.length_b   1.000
_cell.length_c   1.000
_cell.angle_alpha   90.00
_cell.angle_beta   90.00
_cell.angle_gamma   90.00
#
_symmetry.space_group_name_H-M   'P 1'
#
loop_
_entity.id
_entity.type
_entity.pdbx_description
1 polymer ?
#
loop_
_entity_poly.entity_id
_entity_poly.type
_entity_poly.pdbx_seq_one_letter_code
_entity_poly.pdbx_strand_id
1 'polypeptide(L)'
;MEEQELSGRLLLLKARKGLNYVKQKIEAVDEENFTYSFSVIEADVWKFAEVEKVIYENKFVPTPEGGSICKRISTYHIKGDGEINKDKIKDVYGKKTEALFKVVEAYFLANPDA
;
A
#
# COMPACT_ATOMS: atom_id res chain seq x y z
N MET A 1 10.06 -8.66 -6.02
CA MET A 1 10.08 -7.21 -5.74
C MET A 1 11.50 -6.89 -5.30
N GLU A 2 12.05 -5.76 -5.69
CA GLU A 2 13.34 -5.29 -5.19
C GLU A 2 13.09 -4.00 -4.41
N GLU A 3 13.61 -3.93 -3.20
CA GLU A 3 13.48 -2.78 -2.30
C GLU A 3 14.85 -2.15 -2.11
N GLN A 4 14.89 -0.81 -2.21
CA GLN A 4 16.07 -0.01 -1.95
C GLN A 4 15.70 1.10 -0.97
N GLU A 5 16.34 1.11 0.20
CA GLU A 5 16.26 2.23 1.12
C GLU A 5 17.06 3.42 0.54
N LEU A 6 16.40 4.57 0.38
CA LEU A 6 17.03 5.81 -0.06
C LEU A 6 17.41 6.70 1.12
N SER A 7 16.68 6.57 2.23
CA SER A 7 16.85 7.24 3.52
C SER A 7 15.92 6.58 4.54
N GLY A 8 16.12 6.77 5.86
CA GLY A 8 15.45 6.05 6.95
C GLY A 8 13.92 6.02 6.99
N ARG A 9 13.22 6.71 6.08
CA ARG A 9 11.78 6.59 5.86
C ARG A 9 11.37 6.55 4.39
N LEU A 10 12.31 6.54 3.45
CA LEU A 10 12.06 6.62 2.01
C LEU A 10 12.53 5.33 1.34
N LEU A 11 11.58 4.61 0.75
CA LEU A 11 11.78 3.33 0.09
C LEU A 11 11.51 3.46 -1.41
N LEU A 12 12.35 2.83 -2.22
CA LEU A 12 12.11 2.64 -3.65
C LEU A 12 11.81 1.17 -3.90
N LEU A 13 10.58 0.88 -4.34
CA LEU A 13 10.13 -0.46 -4.67
C LEU A 13 10.09 -0.64 -6.19
N LYS A 14 10.79 -1.63 -6.72
CA LYS A 14 10.75 -2.02 -8.14
C LYS A 14 9.96 -3.32 -8.30
N ALA A 15 8.96 -3.29 -9.18
CA ALA A 15 8.22 -4.49 -9.57
C ALA A 15 8.71 -5.01 -10.93
N ARG A 16 8.70 -6.33 -11.12
CA ARG A 16 9.29 -6.98 -12.30
C ARG A 16 8.37 -6.95 -13.54
N LYS A 17 7.12 -6.47 -13.45
CA LYS A 17 6.18 -6.44 -14.59
C LYS A 17 5.10 -5.34 -14.45
N GLY A 18 5.06 -4.40 -15.40
CA GLY A 18 3.98 -3.40 -15.57
C GLY A 18 3.98 -2.19 -14.62
N LEU A 19 4.92 -2.13 -13.67
CA LEU A 19 5.15 -1.04 -12.73
C LEU A 19 6.67 -1.04 -12.47
N ASN A 20 7.40 -0.10 -13.07
CA ASN A 20 8.86 -0.11 -12.99
C ASN A 20 9.34 0.34 -11.60
N TYR A 21 8.67 1.33 -10.99
CA TYR A 21 9.01 1.75 -9.64
C TYR A 21 7.89 2.51 -8.92
N VAL A 22 7.95 2.47 -7.59
CA VAL A 22 7.17 3.30 -6.66
C VAL A 22 8.11 3.83 -5.58
N LYS A 23 8.07 5.14 -5.34
CA LYS A 23 8.74 5.77 -4.20
C LYS A 23 7.73 5.96 -3.08
N GLN A 24 7.98 5.28 -1.97
CA GLN A 24 7.14 5.28 -0.78
C GLN A 24 7.85 5.97 0.36
N LYS A 25 7.12 6.77 1.13
CA LYS A 25 7.61 7.37 2.36
C LYS A 25 6.79 6.84 3.53
N ILE A 26 7.44 6.24 4.51
CA ILE A 26 6.83 5.88 5.78
C ILE A 26 6.49 7.18 6.53
N GLU A 27 5.22 7.37 6.84
CA GLU A 27 4.75 8.56 7.57
C GLU A 27 4.73 8.26 9.07
N ALA A 28 4.12 7.14 9.48
CA ALA A 28 4.09 6.68 10.87
C ALA A 28 4.02 5.15 10.99
N VAL A 29 4.60 4.65 12.08
CA VAL A 29 4.48 3.27 12.56
C VAL A 29 4.09 3.36 14.03
N ASP A 30 3.00 2.73 14.41
CA ASP A 30 2.53 2.65 15.79
C ASP A 30 2.20 1.18 16.10
N GLU A 31 3.14 0.52 16.77
CA GLU A 31 3.06 -0.90 17.12
C GLU A 31 2.00 -1.16 18.20
N GLU A 32 1.78 -0.20 19.11
CA GLU A 32 0.82 -0.35 20.21
C GLU A 32 -0.62 -0.36 19.69
N ASN A 33 -0.92 0.49 18.71
CA ASN A 33 -2.25 0.60 18.11
C ASN A 33 -2.41 -0.20 16.80
N PHE A 34 -1.38 -0.94 16.40
CA PHE A 34 -1.30 -1.67 15.12
C PHE A 34 -1.67 -0.80 13.92
N THR A 35 -1.11 0.40 13.86
CA THR A 35 -1.32 1.31 12.73
C THR A 35 -0.03 1.57 11.97
N TYR A 36 -0.19 1.69 10.65
CA TYR A 36 0.91 1.95 9.73
C TYR A 36 0.42 2.86 8.62
N SER A 37 1.10 3.99 8.43
CA SER A 37 0.81 4.92 7.35
C SER A 37 2.03 5.20 6.51
N PHE A 38 1.81 5.27 5.21
CA PHE A 38 2.82 5.61 4.23
C PHE A 38 2.20 6.43 3.11
N SER A 39 3.02 7.21 2.44
CA SER A 39 2.64 7.87 1.21
C SER A 39 3.38 7.32 0.03
N VAL A 40 2.69 7.19 -1.10
CA VAL A 40 3.33 7.08 -2.40
C VAL A 40 3.45 8.49 -2.95
N ILE A 41 4.69 8.95 -3.12
CA ILE A 41 5.00 10.31 -3.58
C ILE A 41 5.49 10.34 -5.02
N GLU A 42 5.78 9.17 -5.59
CA GLU A 42 6.20 9.02 -6.98
C GLU A 42 5.86 7.59 -7.43
N ALA A 43 5.24 7.43 -8.59
CA ALA A 43 5.03 6.12 -9.20
C ALA A 43 5.04 6.27 -10.72
N ASP A 44 5.64 5.32 -11.43
CA ASP A 44 5.76 5.41 -12.89
C ASP A 44 4.41 5.37 -13.61
N VAL A 45 3.44 4.63 -13.07
CA VAL A 45 2.06 4.57 -13.55
C VAL A 45 1.29 5.89 -13.41
N TRP A 46 1.77 6.83 -12.60
CA TRP A 46 1.16 8.14 -12.44
C TRP A 46 1.70 9.19 -13.41
N LYS A 47 2.72 8.86 -14.22
CA LYS A 47 3.28 9.82 -15.20
C LYS A 47 2.26 10.31 -16.24
N PHE A 48 1.15 9.59 -16.41
CA PHE A 48 0.05 9.95 -17.32
C PHE A 48 -1.24 10.36 -16.58
N ALA A 49 -1.21 10.41 -15.25
CA ALA A 49 -2.35 10.76 -14.41
C ALA A 49 -2.00 11.99 -13.57
N GLU A 50 -2.96 12.83 -13.27
CA GLU A 50 -2.72 14.06 -12.48
C GLU A 50 -2.50 13.76 -10.99
N VAL A 51 -2.05 12.57 -10.61
CA VAL A 51 -1.87 12.17 -9.20
C VAL A 51 -0.52 12.67 -8.69
N GLU A 52 -0.56 13.54 -7.68
CA GLU A 52 0.65 14.06 -7.01
C GLU A 52 1.14 13.11 -5.92
N LYS A 53 0.22 12.66 -5.08
CA LYS A 53 0.52 11.89 -3.87
C LYS A 53 -0.68 11.06 -3.50
N VAL A 54 -0.43 9.87 -2.95
CA VAL A 54 -1.47 9.10 -2.26
C VAL A 54 -0.99 8.76 -0.86
N ILE A 55 -1.83 9.00 0.14
CA ILE A 55 -1.58 8.64 1.53
C ILE A 55 -2.42 7.42 1.86
N TYR A 56 -1.78 6.39 2.39
CA TYR A 56 -2.41 5.18 2.89
C TYR A 56 -2.29 5.13 4.40
N GLU A 57 -3.42 4.95 5.07
CA GLU A 57 -3.48 4.77 6.51
C GLU A 57 -4.10 3.40 6.77
N ASN A 58 -3.36 2.52 7.42
CA ASN A 58 -3.78 1.15 7.70
C ASN A 58 -3.88 0.96 9.22
N LYS A 59 -4.93 0.27 9.64
CA LYS A 59 -5.13 -0.18 11.01
C LYS A 59 -5.56 -1.64 11.02
N PHE A 60 -4.84 -2.46 11.76
CA PHE A 60 -5.18 -3.86 11.95
C PHE A 60 -5.98 -4.01 13.24
N VAL A 61 -7.13 -4.69 13.17
CA VAL A 61 -7.95 -5.00 14.35
C VAL A 61 -8.16 -6.50 14.46
N PRO A 62 -8.02 -7.09 15.66
CA PRO A 62 -8.24 -8.52 15.85
C PRO A 62 -9.71 -8.88 15.65
N THR A 63 -9.97 -10.12 15.24
CA THR A 63 -11.33 -10.68 15.17
C THR A 63 -11.53 -11.78 16.22
N PRO A 64 -12.77 -12.06 16.65
CA PRO A 64 -13.06 -13.12 17.61
C PRO A 64 -12.59 -14.51 17.18
N GLU A 65 -12.48 -14.75 15.88
CA GLU A 65 -12.07 -16.02 15.28
C GLU A 65 -10.54 -16.23 15.29
N GLY A 66 -9.78 -15.29 15.87
CA GLY A 66 -8.32 -15.36 15.96
C GLY A 66 -7.59 -14.78 14.74
N GLY A 67 -8.30 -14.10 13.83
CA GLY A 67 -7.73 -13.41 12.67
C GLY A 67 -7.58 -11.90 12.88
N SER A 68 -7.42 -11.17 11.78
CA SER A 68 -7.41 -9.71 11.79
C SER A 68 -8.13 -9.11 10.58
N ILE A 69 -8.65 -7.89 10.74
CA ILE A 69 -9.18 -7.06 9.65
C ILE A 69 -8.25 -5.87 9.47
N CYS A 70 -7.72 -5.69 8.26
CA CYS A 70 -7.02 -4.47 7.87
C CYS A 70 -8.02 -3.41 7.38
N LYS A 71 -8.23 -2.36 8.19
CA LYS A 71 -8.97 -1.16 7.78
C LYS A 71 -7.99 -0.21 7.09
N ARG A 72 -8.26 0.10 5.82
CA ARG A 72 -7.43 1.02 5.03
C ARG A 72 -8.21 2.25 4.60
N ILE A 73 -7.64 3.43 4.85
CA ILE A 73 -8.05 4.70 4.25
C ILE A 73 -7.02 5.06 3.17
N SER A 74 -7.48 5.60 2.04
CA SER A 74 -6.62 6.01 0.92
C SER A 74 -7.04 7.40 0.45
N THR A 75 -6.16 8.37 0.67
CA THR A 75 -6.38 9.78 0.32
C THR A 75 -5.56 10.12 -0.91
N TYR A 76 -6.24 10.48 -2.00
CA TYR A 76 -5.62 10.80 -3.27
C TYR A 76 -5.52 12.31 -3.44
N HIS A 77 -4.31 12.82 -3.66
CA HIS A 77 -4.05 14.21 -4.00
C HIS A 77 -3.84 14.31 -5.51
N ILE A 78 -4.76 15.00 -6.17
CA ILE A 78 -4.77 15.21 -7.62
C ILE A 78 -4.36 16.66 -7.90
N LYS A 79 -3.56 16.89 -8.94
CA LYS A 79 -3.21 18.20 -9.46
C LYS A 79 -4.30 18.70 -10.40
N GLY A 80 -4.53 20.00 -10.44
CA GLY A 80 -5.46 20.62 -11.39
C GLY A 80 -6.89 20.10 -11.24
N ASP A 81 -7.54 19.88 -12.38
CA ASP A 81 -8.94 19.48 -12.46
C ASP A 81 -9.12 17.97 -12.71
N GLY A 82 -8.06 17.18 -12.48
CA GLY A 82 -8.06 15.75 -12.74
C GLY A 82 -9.09 15.00 -11.91
N GLU A 83 -9.72 14.02 -12.54
CA GLU A 83 -10.70 13.17 -11.89
C GLU A 83 -10.16 11.76 -11.63
N ILE A 84 -10.46 11.25 -10.45
CA ILE A 84 -10.21 9.85 -10.09
C ILE A 84 -11.54 9.09 -10.07
N ASN A 85 -11.61 8.02 -10.83
CA ASN A 85 -12.69 7.05 -10.75
C ASN A 85 -12.50 6.15 -9.52
N LYS A 86 -13.25 6.44 -8.45
CA LYS A 86 -13.19 5.71 -7.17
C LYS A 86 -13.51 4.22 -7.32
N ASP A 87 -14.46 3.86 -8.19
CA ASP A 87 -14.89 2.47 -8.37
C ASP A 87 -13.81 1.65 -9.08
N LYS A 88 -13.21 2.22 -10.13
CA LYS A 88 -12.05 1.61 -10.80
C LYS A 88 -10.88 1.43 -9.85
N ILE A 89 -10.66 2.37 -8.93
CA ILE A 89 -9.61 2.22 -7.92
C ILE A 89 -9.90 1.05 -6.99
N LYS A 90 -11.12 0.98 -6.45
CA LYS A 90 -11.52 -0.12 -5.57
C LYS A 90 -11.43 -1.47 -6.27
N ASP A 91 -11.91 -1.57 -7.51
CA ASP A 91 -11.89 -2.83 -8.25
C ASP A 91 -10.49 -3.28 -8.63
N VAL A 92 -9.66 -2.39 -9.16
CA VAL A 92 -8.32 -2.76 -9.64
C VAL A 92 -7.33 -2.87 -8.48
N TYR A 93 -7.20 -1.81 -7.68
CA TYR A 93 -6.20 -1.78 -6.61
C TYR A 93 -6.67 -2.51 -5.37
N GLY A 94 -7.98 -2.55 -5.08
CA GLY A 94 -8.52 -3.40 -4.01
C GLY A 94 -8.22 -4.86 -4.25
N LYS A 95 -8.52 -5.41 -5.44
CA LYS A 95 -8.21 -6.81 -5.78
C LYS A 95 -6.71 -7.12 -5.71
N LYS A 96 -5.84 -6.20 -6.16
CA LYS A 96 -4.38 -6.36 -6.03
C LYS A 96 -3.93 -6.41 -4.58
N THR A 97 -4.52 -5.56 -3.73
CA THR A 97 -4.22 -5.55 -2.28
C THR A 97 -4.70 -6.83 -1.61
N GLU A 98 -5.91 -7.27 -1.93
CA GLU A 98 -6.47 -8.54 -1.43
C GLU A 98 -5.59 -9.73 -1.83
N ALA A 99 -5.16 -9.78 -3.09
CA ALA A 99 -4.26 -10.83 -3.57
C ALA A 99 -2.91 -10.83 -2.82
N LEU A 100 -2.37 -9.64 -2.51
CA LEU A 100 -1.15 -9.52 -1.70
C LEU A 100 -1.35 -10.09 -0.29
N PHE A 101 -2.44 -9.72 0.39
CA PHE A 101 -2.74 -10.25 1.72
C PHE A 101 -2.91 -11.77 1.71
N LYS A 102 -3.56 -12.35 0.70
CA LYS A 102 -3.67 -13.81 0.56
C LYS A 102 -2.31 -14.50 0.40
N VAL A 103 -1.37 -13.90 -0.33
CA VAL A 103 -0.01 -14.45 -0.46
C VAL A 103 0.74 -14.40 0.87
N VAL A 104 0.63 -13.29 1.60
CA VAL A 104 1.26 -13.12 2.92
C VAL A 104 0.66 -14.09 3.94
N GLU A 105 -0.67 -14.20 3.99
CA GLU A 105 -1.39 -15.16 4.84
C GLU A 105 -0.97 -16.59 4.54
N ALA A 106 -0.97 -17.01 3.27
CA ALA A 106 -0.55 -18.34 2.87
C ALA A 106 0.91 -18.65 3.25
N TYR A 107 1.80 -17.64 3.19
CA TYR A 107 3.18 -17.78 3.64
C TYR A 107 3.25 -18.07 5.15
N PHE A 108 2.57 -17.28 6.00
CA PHE A 108 2.60 -17.51 7.44
C PHE A 108 1.90 -18.82 7.84
N LEU A 109 0.83 -19.22 7.16
CA LEU A 109 0.18 -20.52 7.38
C LEU A 109 1.11 -21.70 7.05
N ALA A 110 1.94 -21.56 6.01
CA ALA A 110 2.92 -22.59 5.63
C ALA A 110 4.20 -22.56 6.48
N ASN A 111 4.46 -21.46 7.20
CA ASN A 111 5.67 -21.25 7.99
C ASN A 111 5.31 -20.70 9.40
N PRO A 112 4.82 -21.54 10.33
CA PRO A 112 4.32 -21.09 11.63
C PRO A 112 5.36 -20.43 12.56
N ASP A 113 6.66 -20.65 12.31
CA ASP A 113 7.77 -20.12 13.10
C ASP A 113 8.41 -18.85 12.50
N ALA A 114 7.83 -18.32 11.40
CA ALA A 114 8.33 -17.15 10.69
C ALA A 114 8.10 -15.82 11.44
#